data_AF-A0A7M1QCJ2-F1
#
_entry.id   AF-A0A7M1QCJ2-F1
#
_cell.length_a   1.000
_cell.length_b   1.000
_cell.length_c   1.000
_cell.angle_alpha   90.00
_cell.angle_beta   90.00
_cell.angle_gamma   90.00
#
_symmetry.space_group_name_H-M   'P 1'
#
loop_
_entity.id
_entity.type
_entity.pdbx_description
1 polymer ?
#
loop_
_entity_poly.entity_id
_entity_poly.type
_entity_poly.pdbx_seq_one_letter_code
_entity_poly.pdbx_strand_id
1 'polypeptide(L)'
;MPRTPTTIRIVPSRLAWGSQWLLGLAVSGDVVVHAPGWLTLVALAWLLPLGWWLWRGQARGELQMLPKAGGGWHWLWRPAAAVEAAHVELRCAYLGPWLIALEIGHRRAWLWPDSASPAALRQLRRALAR
;
A
#
# COMPACT_ATOMS: atom_id res chain seq x y z
N MET A 1 -10.53 21.20 -23.09
CA MET A 1 -9.33 21.45 -22.26
C MET A 1 -8.78 20.12 -21.77
N PRO A 2 -7.54 19.73 -22.11
CA PRO A 2 -6.97 18.48 -21.60
C PRO A 2 -6.72 18.66 -20.10
N ARG A 3 -7.46 17.93 -19.27
CA ARG A 3 -7.28 17.94 -17.82
C ARG A 3 -5.91 17.34 -17.50
N THR A 4 -5.14 18.06 -16.69
CA THR A 4 -3.78 17.69 -16.27
C THR A 4 -3.78 16.26 -15.69
N PRO A 5 -2.89 15.36 -16.17
CA PRO A 5 -2.79 14.01 -15.61
C PRO A 5 -2.41 14.13 -14.13
N THR A 6 -3.22 13.55 -13.25
CA THR A 6 -2.93 13.58 -11.81
C THR A 6 -2.03 12.39 -11.50
N THR A 7 -0.78 12.66 -11.17
CA THR A 7 0.18 11.63 -10.73
C THR A 7 0.10 11.45 -9.22
N ILE A 8 -0.20 10.24 -8.79
CA ILE A 8 -0.28 9.84 -7.38
C ILE A 8 0.95 8.97 -7.09
N ARG A 9 1.93 9.54 -6.41
CA ARG A 9 3.10 8.79 -5.96
C ARG A 9 2.73 7.95 -4.74
N ILE A 10 2.88 6.65 -4.85
CA ILE A 10 2.64 5.67 -3.79
C ILE A 10 4.00 5.25 -3.22
N VAL A 11 4.23 5.65 -1.97
CA VAL A 11 5.42 5.34 -1.17
C VAL A 11 5.10 4.29 -0.09
N PRO A 12 6.09 3.49 0.34
CA PRO A 12 5.89 2.55 1.44
C PRO A 12 5.46 3.31 2.70
N SER A 13 4.41 2.82 3.35
CA SER A 13 3.84 3.43 4.55
C SER A 13 4.72 3.17 5.78
N ARG A 14 5.03 4.25 6.51
CA ARG A 14 5.67 4.18 7.83
C ARG A 14 4.67 3.72 8.89
N LEU A 15 3.39 4.07 8.75
CA LEU A 15 2.32 3.63 9.67
C LEU A 15 2.05 2.13 9.55
N ALA A 16 2.01 1.58 8.33
CA ALA A 16 1.90 0.15 8.11
C ALA A 16 3.07 -0.57 8.79
N TRP A 17 4.28 -0.08 8.56
CA TRP A 17 5.49 -0.66 9.14
C TRP A 17 5.47 -0.57 10.67
N GLY A 18 5.12 0.58 11.24
CA GLY A 18 4.98 0.77 12.69
C GLY A 18 3.92 -0.14 13.32
N SER A 19 2.76 -0.27 12.67
CA SER A 19 1.69 -1.18 13.15
C SER A 19 2.15 -2.64 13.15
N GLN A 20 2.88 -3.07 12.13
CA GLN A 20 3.39 -4.43 11.99
C GLN A 20 4.47 -4.73 13.03
N TRP A 21 5.38 -3.79 13.27
CA TRP A 21 6.38 -3.92 14.33
C TRP A 21 5.74 -3.94 15.72
N LEU A 22 4.75 -3.08 15.96
CA LEU A 22 4.05 -3.07 17.24
C LEU A 22 3.33 -4.39 17.50
N LEU A 23 2.67 -4.96 16.48
CA LEU A 23 2.03 -6.26 16.59
C LEU A 23 3.05 -7.39 16.79
N GLY A 24 4.16 -7.36 16.05
CA GLY A 24 5.24 -8.34 16.20
C GLY A 24 5.92 -8.28 17.57
N LEU A 25 6.14 -7.08 18.11
CA LEU A 25 6.67 -6.85 19.45
C LEU A 25 5.67 -7.30 20.53
N ALA A 26 4.38 -7.04 20.35
CA ALA A 26 3.35 -7.51 21.27
C ALA A 26 3.34 -9.05 21.34
N VAL A 27 3.34 -9.73 20.19
CA VAL A 27 3.44 -11.19 20.12
C VAL A 27 4.74 -11.70 20.75
N SER A 28 5.86 -11.06 20.45
CA SER A 28 7.16 -11.46 21.02
C SER A 28 7.20 -11.25 22.53
N GLY A 29 6.60 -10.17 23.04
CA GLY A 29 6.47 -9.89 24.46
C GLY A 29 5.63 -10.94 25.18
N ASP A 30 4.51 -11.36 24.57
CA ASP A 30 3.67 -12.44 25.09
C ASP A 30 4.45 -13.77 25.19
N VAL A 31 5.23 -14.11 24.15
CA VAL A 31 6.12 -15.29 24.17
C VAL A 31 7.20 -15.16 25.26
N VAL A 32 7.75 -13.97 25.51
CA VAL A 32 8.73 -13.77 26.60
C VAL A 32 8.12 -14.01 27.97
N VAL A 33 6.85 -13.66 28.17
CA VAL A 33 6.16 -13.84 29.46
C VAL A 33 5.74 -15.30 29.68
N HIS A 34 5.32 -16.00 28.62
CA HIS A 34 4.66 -17.30 28.74
C HIS A 34 5.48 -18.50 28.25
N ALA A 35 6.58 -18.29 27.53
CA ALA A 35 7.34 -19.36 26.89
C ALA A 35 8.80 -19.46 27.40
N PRO A 36 9.41 -20.65 27.34
CA PRO A 36 10.82 -20.82 27.65
C PRO A 36 11.72 -19.98 26.74
N GLY A 37 12.79 -19.42 27.30
CA GLY A 37 13.63 -18.38 26.66
C GLY A 37 14.33 -18.75 25.34
N TRP A 38 14.27 -20.00 24.88
CA TRP A 38 14.73 -20.36 23.53
C TRP A 38 13.71 -20.00 22.44
N LEU A 39 12.41 -20.00 22.77
CA LEU A 39 11.34 -19.60 21.85
C LEU A 39 11.34 -18.10 21.58
N THR A 40 11.80 -17.30 22.54
CA THR A 40 11.92 -15.84 22.38
C THR A 40 12.97 -15.48 21.33
N LEU A 41 14.09 -16.23 21.28
CA LEU A 41 15.11 -16.08 20.24
C LEU A 41 14.55 -16.41 18.86
N VAL A 42 13.74 -17.47 18.74
CA VAL A 42 13.09 -17.85 17.48
C VAL A 42 12.06 -16.81 17.05
N ALA A 43 11.25 -16.30 17.99
CA ALA A 43 10.25 -15.26 17.72
C ALA A 43 10.92 -13.96 17.23
N LEU A 44 11.96 -13.50 17.93
CA LEU A 44 12.76 -12.34 17.53
C LEU A 44 13.44 -12.56 16.17
N ALA A 45 13.99 -13.75 15.94
CA ALA A 45 14.61 -14.09 14.65
C ALA A 45 13.60 -14.04 13.50
N TRP A 46 12.32 -14.36 13.71
CA TRP A 46 11.27 -14.27 12.69
C TRP A 46 10.88 -12.82 12.37
N LEU A 47 11.03 -11.86 13.29
CA LEU A 47 10.64 -10.47 13.01
C LEU A 47 11.42 -9.86 11.83
N LEU A 48 12.69 -10.23 11.65
CA LEU A 48 13.55 -9.73 10.58
C LEU A 48 13.06 -10.15 9.18
N PRO A 49 12.94 -11.45 8.83
CA PRO A 49 12.44 -11.89 7.54
C PRO A 49 10.96 -11.55 7.32
N LEU A 50 10.13 -11.51 8.38
CA LEU A 50 8.75 -11.03 8.28
C LEU A 50 8.72 -9.55 7.88
N GLY A 51 9.47 -8.70 8.57
CA GLY A 51 9.58 -7.27 8.26
C GLY A 51 10.10 -7.03 6.84
N TRP A 52 11.07 -7.82 6.40
CA TRP A 52 11.59 -7.77 5.03
C TRP A 52 10.54 -8.20 3.98
N TRP A 53 9.79 -9.26 4.25
CA TRP A 53 8.71 -9.73 3.36
C TRP A 53 7.58 -8.70 3.25
N LEU A 54 7.15 -8.14 4.38
CA LEU A 54 6.14 -7.10 4.44
C LEU A 54 6.61 -5.82 3.73
N TRP A 55 7.88 -5.45 3.91
CA TRP A 55 8.48 -4.30 3.21
C TRP A 55 8.53 -4.53 1.71
N ARG A 56 8.92 -5.73 1.25
CA ARG A 56 8.91 -6.10 -0.18
C ARG A 56 7.49 -6.17 -0.77
N GLY A 57 6.49 -6.52 0.05
CA GLY A 57 5.09 -6.58 -0.35
C GLY A 57 4.39 -5.21 -0.45
N GLN A 58 5.00 -4.14 0.06
CA GLN A 58 4.43 -2.80 -0.07
C GLN A 58 4.39 -2.38 -1.54
N ALA A 59 3.24 -1.88 -1.99
CA ALA A 59 3.13 -1.27 -3.31
C ALA A 59 4.03 -0.02 -3.38
N ARG A 60 4.90 0.03 -4.39
CA ARG A 60 5.78 1.17 -4.64
C ARG A 60 5.68 1.54 -6.11
N GLY A 61 5.36 2.80 -6.40
CA GLY A 61 5.22 3.25 -7.77
C GLY A 61 4.42 4.53 -7.88
N GLU A 62 4.08 4.87 -9.11
CA GLU A 62 3.25 6.01 -9.41
C GLU A 62 2.00 5.54 -10.13
N LEU A 63 0.85 5.95 -9.61
CA LEU A 63 -0.44 5.76 -10.23
C LEU A 63 -0.84 7.06 -10.90
N GLN A 64 -0.96 7.05 -12.23
CA GLN A 64 -1.42 8.21 -12.99
C GLN A 64 -2.88 8.03 -13.37
N MET A 65 -3.66 9.06 -13.09
CA MET A 65 -5.07 9.13 -13.41
C MET A 65 -5.27 10.02 -14.63
N LEU A 66 -5.65 9.43 -15.76
CA LEU A 66 -5.94 10.13 -17.01
C LEU A 66 -7.45 10.17 -17.25
N PRO A 67 -8.05 11.34 -17.47
CA PRO A 67 -9.46 11.42 -17.84
C PRO A 67 -9.67 10.97 -19.29
N LYS A 68 -10.58 10.01 -19.49
CA LYS A 68 -11.02 9.56 -20.83
C LYS A 68 -12.02 10.57 -21.39
N ALA A 69 -11.90 10.89 -22.67
CA ALA A 69 -12.76 11.86 -23.37
C ALA A 69 -14.26 11.49 -23.41
N GLY A 70 -14.65 10.28 -22.96
CA GLY A 70 -16.02 9.80 -22.91
C GLY A 70 -16.60 9.60 -21.50
N GLY A 71 -16.03 10.22 -20.46
CA GLY A 71 -16.60 10.17 -19.11
C GLY A 71 -16.08 9.07 -18.18
N GLY A 72 -14.94 8.44 -18.51
CA GLY A 72 -14.27 7.44 -17.67
C GLY A 72 -12.87 7.85 -17.23
N TRP A 73 -12.22 7.01 -16.42
CA TRP A 73 -10.82 7.17 -16.03
C TRP A 73 -9.96 6.08 -16.66
N HIS A 74 -8.81 6.47 -17.19
CA HIS A 74 -7.73 5.59 -17.61
C HIS A 74 -6.65 5.60 -16.53
N TRP A 75 -6.25 4.43 -16.07
CA TRP A 75 -5.24 4.27 -15.03
C TRP A 75 -3.94 3.80 -15.67
N LEU A 76 -2.86 4.52 -15.42
CA LEU A 76 -1.50 4.08 -15.75
C LEU A 76 -0.79 3.77 -14.44
N TRP A 77 -0.25 2.58 -14.31
CA TRP A 77 0.59 2.19 -13.19
C TRP A 77 2.04 2.09 -13.64
N ARG A 78 2.89 2.86 -12.98
CA ARG A 78 4.34 2.77 -13.12
C ARG A 78 4.93 2.18 -11.85
N PRO A 79 5.25 0.86 -11.83
CA PRO A 79 5.99 0.26 -10.73
C PRO A 79 7.30 1.03 -10.48
N ALA A 80 7.72 1.17 -9.23
CA ALA A 80 9.00 1.85 -8.92
C ALA A 80 10.23 1.16 -9.56
N ALA A 81 10.12 -0.14 -9.86
CA ALA A 81 11.17 -0.91 -10.53
C ALA A 81 11.09 -0.89 -12.06
N ALA A 82 10.01 -0.32 -12.64
CA ALA A 82 9.78 -0.29 -14.08
C ALA A 82 9.91 1.13 -14.63
N VAL A 83 10.54 1.25 -15.79
CA VAL A 83 10.75 2.54 -16.48
C VAL A 83 9.45 3.03 -17.10
N GLU A 84 8.60 2.12 -17.58
CA GLU A 84 7.38 2.45 -18.32
C GLU A 84 6.11 2.33 -17.47
N ALA A 85 5.18 3.26 -17.70
CA ALA A 85 3.85 3.22 -17.12
C ALA A 85 2.95 2.35 -18.00
N ALA A 86 2.42 1.27 -17.44
CA ALA A 86 1.53 0.36 -18.15
C ALA A 86 0.06 0.71 -17.87
N HIS A 87 -0.80 0.51 -18.87
CA HIS A 87 -2.24 0.62 -18.67
C HIS A 87 -2.74 -0.55 -17.83
N VAL A 88 -3.48 -0.26 -16.78
CA VAL A 88 -3.97 -1.26 -15.83
C VAL A 88 -5.43 -1.03 -15.51
N GLU A 89 -6.16 -2.12 -15.33
CA GLU A 89 -7.47 -2.05 -14.71
C GLU A 89 -7.29 -1.85 -13.21
N LEU A 90 -8.07 -0.92 -12.66
CA LEU A 90 -8.01 -0.55 -11.26
C LEU A 90 -9.37 -0.81 -10.62
N ARG A 91 -9.41 -1.79 -9.71
CA ARG A 91 -10.62 -2.14 -8.96
C ARG A 91 -10.43 -1.75 -7.50
N CYS A 92 -11.44 -1.12 -6.91
CA CYS A 92 -11.44 -0.89 -5.48
C CYS A 92 -11.97 -2.15 -4.79
N ALA A 93 -11.09 -2.88 -4.10
CA ALA A 93 -11.48 -4.02 -3.30
C ALA A 93 -12.02 -3.60 -1.93
N TYR A 94 -11.52 -2.47 -1.39
CA TYR A 94 -11.97 -1.93 -0.11
C TYR A 94 -11.75 -0.42 -0.03
N LEU A 95 -12.78 0.31 0.40
CA LEU A 95 -12.72 1.75 0.62
C LEU A 95 -13.06 2.07 2.07
N GLY A 96 -12.04 2.16 2.92
CA GLY A 96 -12.17 2.53 4.32
C GLY A 96 -11.83 4.00 4.62
N PRO A 97 -12.16 4.48 5.83
CA PRO A 97 -11.84 5.85 6.28
C PRO A 97 -10.33 6.14 6.32
N TRP A 98 -9.52 5.12 6.60
CA TRP A 98 -8.06 5.21 6.74
C TRP A 98 -7.31 4.37 5.70
N LEU A 99 -7.86 3.20 5.33
CA LEU A 99 -7.22 2.24 4.44
C LEU A 99 -8.00 2.14 3.13
N ILE A 100 -7.27 2.07 2.01
CA ILE A 100 -7.85 1.79 0.69
C ILE A 100 -7.15 0.56 0.12
N ALA A 101 -7.89 -0.50 -0.17
CA ALA A 101 -7.36 -1.64 -0.93
C ALA A 101 -7.73 -1.46 -2.40
N LEU A 102 -6.70 -1.42 -3.23
CA LEU A 102 -6.80 -1.36 -4.68
C LEU A 102 -6.27 -2.65 -5.28
N GLU A 103 -6.95 -3.18 -6.28
CA GLU A 103 -6.41 -4.18 -7.18
C GLU A 103 -5.95 -3.47 -8.44
N ILE A 104 -4.64 -3.49 -8.67
CA ILE A 104 -3.96 -2.90 -9.81
C ILE A 104 -3.54 -4.05 -10.71
N GLY A 105 -4.32 -4.32 -11.76
CA GLY A 105 -4.22 -5.56 -12.53
C GLY A 105 -4.47 -6.78 -11.64
N HIS A 106 -3.45 -7.64 -11.47
CA HIS A 106 -3.51 -8.83 -10.59
C HIS A 106 -2.83 -8.64 -9.23
N ARG A 107 -2.44 -7.41 -8.87
CA ARG A 107 -1.76 -7.13 -7.59
C ARG A 107 -2.64 -6.32 -6.67
N ARG A 108 -2.82 -6.79 -5.45
CA ARG A 108 -3.50 -6.06 -4.38
C ARG A 108 -2.53 -5.09 -3.70
N ALA A 109 -2.83 -3.81 -3.73
CA ALA A 109 -2.11 -2.73 -3.08
C ALA A 109 -2.95 -2.17 -1.92
N TRP A 110 -2.36 -2.13 -0.73
CA TRP A 110 -2.94 -1.45 0.43
C TRP A 110 -2.35 -0.05 0.54
N LEU A 111 -3.20 0.96 0.44
CA LEU A 111 -2.83 2.35 0.64
C LEU A 111 -3.22 2.77 2.05
N TRP A 112 -2.19 3.17 2.80
CA TRP A 112 -2.31 3.78 4.12
C TRP A 112 -2.37 5.31 3.97
N PRO A 113 -2.82 6.05 4.98
CA PRO A 113 -3.01 7.49 4.89
C PRO A 113 -1.69 8.27 4.66
N ASP A 114 -0.54 7.67 4.97
CA ASP A 114 0.80 8.20 4.75
C ASP A 114 1.48 7.64 3.47
N SER A 115 0.85 6.71 2.76
CA SER A 115 1.39 6.15 1.51
C SER A 115 1.39 7.14 0.36
N ALA A 116 0.59 8.20 0.42
CA ALA A 116 0.50 9.23 -0.60
C ALA A 116 0.06 10.55 0.03
N SER A 117 0.13 11.65 -0.72
CA SER A 117 -0.33 12.94 -0.19
C SER A 117 -1.84 12.91 0.11
N PRO A 118 -2.30 13.58 1.19
CA PRO A 118 -3.74 13.60 1.54
C PRO A 118 -4.63 14.18 0.43
N ALA A 119 -4.10 15.10 -0.38
CA ALA A 119 -4.81 15.62 -1.55
C ALA A 119 -5.01 14.54 -2.61
N ALA A 120 -3.96 13.78 -2.93
CA ALA A 120 -4.02 12.69 -3.89
C ALA A 120 -4.94 11.55 -3.42
N LEU A 121 -4.89 11.17 -2.14
CA LEU A 121 -5.80 10.16 -1.57
C LEU A 121 -7.26 10.61 -1.61
N ARG A 122 -7.55 11.88 -1.31
CA ARG A 122 -8.91 12.43 -1.42
C ARG A 122 -9.41 12.41 -2.86
N GLN A 123 -8.55 12.77 -3.82
CA GLN A 123 -8.91 12.75 -5.23
C GLN A 123 -9.14 11.33 -5.75
N LEU A 124 -8.29 10.38 -5.33
CA LEU A 124 -8.46 8.95 -5.59
C LEU A 124 -9.78 8.44 -5.01
N ARG A 125 -10.11 8.75 -3.76
CA ARG A 125 -11.40 8.36 -3.15
C ARG A 125 -12.59 8.89 -3.94
N ARG A 126 -12.55 10.16 -4.37
CA ARG A 126 -13.61 10.76 -5.20
C ARG A 126 -13.72 10.09 -6.58
N ALA A 127 -12.61 9.61 -7.13
CA ALA A 127 -12.60 8.90 -8.40
C ALA A 127 -13.13 7.46 -8.27
N LEU A 128 -12.91 6.80 -7.13
CA LEU A 128 -13.38 5.44 -6.85
C LEU A 128 -14.82 5.37 -6.33
N ALA A 129 -15.33 6.44 -5.72
CA ALA A 129 -16.70 6.53 -5.21
C ALA A 129 -17.73 6.97 -6.28
N ARG A 130 -17.31 7.12 -7.54
CA ARG A 130 -18.16 7.42 -8.70
C ARG A 130 -18.24 6.20 -9.59
#